data_AF-A0AAD4L194-F1
#
_entry.id   AF-A0AAD4L194-F1
#
_cell.length_a   1.000
_cell.length_b   1.000
_cell.length_c   1.000
_cell.angle_alpha   90.00
_cell.angle_beta   90.00
_cell.angle_gamma   90.00
#
_symmetry.space_group_name_H-M   'P 1'
#
loop_
_entity.id
_entity.type
_entity.pdbx_description
1 polymer ?
#
loop_
_entity_poly.entity_id
_entity_poly.type
_entity_poly.pdbx_seq_one_letter_code
_entity_poly.pdbx_strand_id
1 'polypeptide(L)'
;MSQFRSQLARVQQKISEAGNSPWLFKKTVIRSGGGILAVVSMAFFAAAIDHWNRTFVHTSGSVRGDWQDGIPIGPLTLAFLYNIGTAVYVFYTGRAVHLAIELVVDFLVWAALVPGLIFSIWGGTFRLWHRATVSSNMVMCNSGTNALSRECFPELYHIGFLELAGILLAIPVW
;
A
#
# COMPACT_ATOMS: atom_id res chain seq x y z
N MET A 1 25.84 -12.62 -1.67
CA MET A 1 26.00 -11.27 -1.07
C MET A 1 27.18 -10.45 -1.64
N SER A 2 28.33 -11.05 -1.98
CA SER A 2 29.50 -10.30 -2.52
C SER A 2 29.23 -9.60 -3.86
N GLN A 3 28.49 -10.24 -4.75
CA GLN A 3 28.19 -9.73 -6.08
C GLN A 3 27.30 -8.47 -6.04
N PHE A 4 26.33 -8.41 -5.13
CA PHE A 4 25.46 -7.25 -4.94
C PHE A 4 26.23 -6.04 -4.39
N ARG A 5 27.14 -6.26 -3.42
CA ARG A 5 28.03 -5.21 -2.91
C ARG A 5 28.92 -4.64 -4.02
N SER A 6 29.44 -5.50 -4.90
CA SER A 6 30.27 -5.07 -6.04
C SER A 6 29.51 -4.25 -7.09
N GLN A 7 28.21 -4.51 -7.25
CA GLN A 7 27.33 -3.76 -8.16
C GLN A 7 27.01 -2.39 -7.57
N LEU A 8 26.63 -2.34 -6.29
CA LEU A 8 26.38 -1.09 -5.56
C LEU A 8 27.59 -0.15 -5.55
N ALA A 9 28.79 -0.69 -5.29
CA ALA A 9 30.02 0.08 -5.29
C ALA A 9 30.30 0.72 -6.66
N ARG A 10 30.07 -0.03 -7.75
CA ARG A 10 30.23 0.49 -9.13
C ARG A 10 29.24 1.59 -9.46
N VAL A 11 27.99 1.46 -9.02
CA VAL A 11 26.97 2.50 -9.21
C VAL A 11 27.31 3.76 -8.43
N GLN A 12 27.69 3.61 -7.16
CA GLN A 12 28.09 4.74 -6.32
C GLN A 12 29.30 5.48 -6.90
N GLN A 13 30.27 4.73 -7.45
CA GLN A 13 31.43 5.30 -8.13
C GLN A 13 31.03 6.07 -9.40
N LYS A 14 30.18 5.49 -10.27
CA LYS A 14 29.67 6.17 -11.48
C LYS A 14 28.93 7.47 -11.17
N ILE A 15 28.12 7.48 -10.11
CA ILE A 15 27.37 8.68 -9.69
C ILE A 15 28.35 9.76 -9.20
N SER A 16 29.38 9.37 -8.44
CA SER A 16 30.41 10.29 -7.97
C SER A 16 31.27 10.85 -9.13
N GLU A 17 31.60 10.02 -10.12
CA GLU A 17 32.36 10.42 -11.31
C GLU A 17 31.56 11.37 -12.22
N ALA A 18 30.23 11.28 -12.23
CA ALA A 18 29.34 12.20 -12.92
C ALA A 18 29.22 13.58 -12.22
N GLY A 19 29.98 13.83 -11.15
CA GLY A 19 29.94 15.07 -10.37
C GLY A 19 28.70 15.21 -9.48
N ASN A 20 27.94 14.13 -9.28
CA ASN A 20 26.72 14.16 -8.47
C ASN A 20 27.00 13.88 -7.00
N SER A 21 26.18 14.50 -6.14
CA SER A 21 26.34 14.39 -4.71
C SER A 21 25.99 12.98 -4.19
N PRO A 22 26.60 12.51 -3.08
CA PRO A 22 26.22 11.26 -2.43
C PRO A 22 24.76 11.24 -1.94
N TRP A 23 24.13 12.40 -1.89
CA TRP A 23 22.70 12.55 -1.62
C TRP A 23 21.83 11.93 -2.72
N LEU A 24 22.24 12.00 -4.00
CA LEU A 24 21.49 11.41 -5.11
C LEU A 24 21.33 9.90 -4.93
N PHE A 25 22.40 9.20 -4.54
CA PHE A 25 22.36 7.77 -4.28
C PHE A 25 21.44 7.42 -3.11
N LYS A 26 21.54 8.14 -1.98
CA LYS A 26 20.64 7.94 -0.82
C LYS A 26 19.17 8.14 -1.21
N LYS A 27 18.89 9.18 -1.98
CA LYS A 27 17.55 9.47 -2.50
C LYS A 27 17.03 8.35 -3.40
N THR A 28 17.85 7.82 -4.31
CA THR A 28 17.48 6.69 -5.17
C THR A 28 17.15 5.42 -4.38
N VAL A 29 17.89 5.16 -3.29
CA VAL A 29 17.59 4.03 -2.39
C VAL A 29 16.24 4.22 -1.70
N ILE A 30 15.96 5.42 -1.19
CA ILE A 30 14.66 5.76 -0.58
C ILE A 30 13.53 5.58 -1.60
N ARG A 31 13.69 6.11 -2.82
CA ARG A 31 12.71 5.95 -3.91
C ARG A 31 12.47 4.49 -4.25
N SER A 32 13.53 3.68 -4.36
CA SER A 32 13.39 2.24 -4.61
C SER A 32 12.59 1.55 -3.49
N GLY A 33 12.85 1.91 -2.23
CA GLY A 33 12.09 1.44 -1.08
C GLY A 33 10.62 1.84 -1.14
N GLY A 34 10.33 3.11 -1.45
CA GLY A 34 8.96 3.60 -1.66
C GLY A 34 8.22 2.87 -2.78
N GLY A 35 8.90 2.57 -3.89
CA GLY A 35 8.34 1.76 -4.98
C GLY A 35 7.99 0.33 -4.55
N ILE A 36 8.84 -0.33 -3.77
CA ILE A 36 8.54 -1.67 -3.22
C ILE A 36 7.35 -1.61 -2.29
N LEU A 37 7.32 -0.64 -1.36
CA LEU A 37 6.21 -0.45 -0.43
C LEU A 37 4.89 -0.18 -1.16
N ALA A 38 4.92 0.59 -2.25
CA ALA A 38 3.75 0.83 -3.09
C ALA A 38 3.20 -0.48 -3.68
N VAL A 39 4.06 -1.35 -4.22
CA VAL A 39 3.63 -2.65 -4.78
C VAL A 39 3.06 -3.57 -3.72
N VAL A 40 3.71 -3.65 -2.57
CA VAL A 40 3.23 -4.49 -1.48
C VAL A 40 1.88 -3.97 -0.96
N SER A 41 1.74 -2.65 -0.81
CA SER A 41 0.46 -2.01 -0.46
C SER A 41 -0.64 -2.31 -1.48
N MET A 42 -0.35 -2.17 -2.78
CA MET A 42 -1.28 -2.55 -3.86
C MET A 42 -1.69 -4.01 -3.78
N ALA A 43 -0.74 -4.92 -3.51
CA ALA A 43 -1.03 -6.34 -3.40
C ALA A 43 -1.96 -6.64 -2.22
N PHE A 44 -1.82 -5.95 -1.10
CA PHE A 44 -2.73 -6.07 0.04
C PHE A 44 -4.14 -5.58 -0.29
N PHE A 45 -4.28 -4.41 -0.93
CA PHE A 45 -5.59 -3.93 -1.39
C PHE A 45 -6.22 -4.87 -2.43
N ALA A 46 -5.46 -5.31 -3.43
CA ALA A 46 -5.95 -6.26 -4.43
C ALA A 46 -6.35 -7.62 -3.82
N ALA A 47 -5.63 -8.09 -2.80
CA ALA A 47 -5.98 -9.31 -2.08
C ALA A 47 -7.26 -9.12 -1.25
N ALA A 48 -7.44 -7.97 -0.60
CA ALA A 48 -8.69 -7.64 0.09
C ALA A 48 -9.88 -7.66 -0.88
N ILE A 49 -9.69 -7.11 -2.09
CA ILE A 49 -10.70 -7.10 -3.16
C ILE A 49 -11.10 -8.53 -3.60
N ASP A 50 -10.12 -9.37 -3.93
CA ASP A 50 -10.40 -10.77 -4.31
C ASP A 50 -11.15 -11.52 -3.21
N HIS A 51 -10.81 -11.26 -1.94
CA HIS A 51 -11.46 -11.91 -0.80
C HIS A 51 -12.88 -11.38 -0.56
N TRP A 52 -13.11 -10.09 -0.75
CA TRP A 52 -14.44 -9.49 -0.78
C TRP A 52 -15.30 -10.14 -1.86
N ASN A 53 -14.78 -10.25 -3.08
CA ASN A 53 -15.51 -10.78 -4.22
C ASN A 53 -15.81 -12.28 -4.09
N ARG A 54 -14.97 -13.08 -3.43
CA ARG A 54 -15.25 -14.51 -3.22
C ARG A 54 -16.26 -14.77 -2.10
N THR A 55 -16.27 -13.93 -1.08
CA THR A 55 -17.00 -14.20 0.17
C THR A 55 -18.34 -13.46 0.27
N PHE A 56 -18.52 -12.34 -0.47
CA PHE A 56 -19.66 -11.43 -0.30
C PHE A 56 -20.49 -11.17 -1.57
N VAL A 57 -20.48 -12.07 -2.57
CA VAL A 57 -21.16 -11.92 -3.88
C VAL A 57 -22.65 -11.53 -3.81
N HIS A 58 -23.31 -11.56 -2.64
CA HIS A 58 -24.77 -11.33 -2.51
C HIS A 58 -25.20 -10.13 -1.63
N THR A 59 -24.30 -9.25 -1.18
CA THR A 59 -24.72 -7.95 -0.62
C THR A 59 -24.87 -6.92 -1.74
N SER A 60 -25.80 -7.16 -2.66
CA SER A 60 -26.17 -6.23 -3.73
C SER A 60 -26.91 -5.02 -3.15
N GLY A 61 -26.17 -3.94 -2.88
CA GLY A 61 -26.72 -2.63 -2.52
C GLY A 61 -25.74 -1.52 -2.89
N SER A 62 -26.24 -0.37 -3.33
CA SER A 62 -25.43 0.72 -3.92
C SER A 62 -24.40 1.37 -2.99
N VAL A 63 -24.29 0.92 -1.73
CA VAL A 63 -23.58 1.63 -0.66
C VAL A 63 -22.46 0.79 -0.01
N ARG A 64 -22.33 -0.51 -0.29
CA ARG A 64 -21.29 -1.36 0.34
C ARG A 64 -20.65 -2.25 -0.68
N GLY A 65 -19.46 -1.87 -1.13
CA GLY A 65 -18.74 -2.56 -2.18
C GLY A 65 -17.25 -2.31 -2.15
N ASP A 66 -16.57 -3.27 -2.74
CA ASP A 66 -15.15 -3.44 -3.07
C ASP A 66 -14.43 -2.19 -3.65
N TRP A 67 -15.18 -1.16 -4.02
CA TRP A 67 -14.68 0.04 -4.67
C TRP A 67 -13.77 0.87 -3.75
N GLN A 68 -13.97 0.80 -2.43
CA GLN A 68 -13.18 1.55 -1.44
C GLN A 68 -11.71 1.13 -1.43
N ASP A 69 -11.42 -0.15 -1.65
CA ASP A 69 -10.07 -0.70 -1.68
C ASP A 69 -9.41 -0.52 -3.05
N GLY A 70 -10.22 -0.29 -4.09
CA GLY A 70 -9.76 0.06 -5.43
C GLY A 70 -9.24 1.50 -5.56
N ILE A 71 -9.75 2.45 -4.77
CA ILE A 71 -9.35 3.87 -4.90
C ILE A 71 -7.86 4.08 -4.62
N PRO A 72 -7.25 3.52 -3.56
CA PRO A 72 -5.81 3.66 -3.31
C PRO A 72 -4.92 3.05 -4.40
N ILE A 73 -5.40 2.04 -5.15
CA ILE A 73 -4.58 1.31 -6.14
C ILE A 73 -4.09 2.23 -7.26
N GLY A 74 -4.93 3.16 -7.74
CA GLY A 74 -4.56 4.12 -8.78
C GLY A 74 -3.33 4.98 -8.43
N PRO A 75 -3.40 5.80 -7.36
CA PRO A 75 -2.26 6.60 -6.92
C PRO A 75 -1.05 5.76 -6.46
N LEU A 76 -1.26 4.57 -5.89
CA LEU A 76 -0.14 3.65 -5.58
C LEU A 76 0.54 3.13 -6.84
N THR A 77 -0.20 2.89 -7.93
CA THR A 77 0.36 2.48 -9.22
C THR A 77 1.22 3.60 -9.79
N LEU A 78 0.73 4.84 -9.77
CA LEU A 78 1.50 6.01 -10.17
C LEU A 78 2.77 6.15 -9.34
N ALA A 79 2.66 6.01 -8.01
CA ALA A 79 3.79 6.09 -7.10
C ALA A 79 4.83 5.00 -7.36
N PHE A 80 4.40 3.76 -7.60
CA PHE A 80 5.28 2.64 -7.97
C PHE A 80 6.05 2.95 -9.26
N LEU A 81 5.33 3.28 -10.32
CA LEU A 81 5.92 3.55 -11.64
C LEU A 81 6.91 4.73 -11.56
N TYR A 82 6.56 5.77 -10.82
CA TYR A 82 7.42 6.94 -10.67
C TYR A 82 8.67 6.65 -9.85
N ASN A 83 8.54 5.97 -8.72
CA ASN A 83 9.65 5.63 -7.84
C ASN A 83 10.66 4.69 -8.51
N ILE A 84 10.18 3.62 -9.15
CA ILE A 84 11.04 2.68 -9.88
C ILE A 84 11.58 3.31 -11.15
N GLY A 85 10.77 4.06 -11.90
CA GLY A 85 11.20 4.77 -13.11
C GLY A 85 12.32 5.75 -12.81
N THR A 86 12.19 6.54 -11.74
CA THR A 86 13.24 7.45 -11.26
C THR A 86 14.50 6.69 -10.87
N ALA A 87 14.38 5.58 -10.13
CA ALA A 87 15.53 4.79 -9.72
C ALA A 87 16.28 4.23 -10.95
N VAL A 88 15.55 3.64 -11.89
CA VAL A 88 16.08 3.13 -13.15
C VAL A 88 16.74 4.25 -13.96
N TYR A 89 16.09 5.40 -14.11
CA TYR A 89 16.63 6.56 -14.82
C TYR A 89 17.96 7.03 -14.23
N VAL A 90 18.04 7.17 -12.90
CA VAL A 90 19.27 7.57 -12.20
C VAL A 90 20.36 6.51 -12.37
N PHE A 91 20.02 5.22 -12.30
CA PHE A 91 20.99 4.14 -12.50
C PHE A 91 21.55 4.09 -13.92
N TYR A 92 20.74 4.37 -14.95
CA TYR A 92 21.19 4.35 -16.34
C TYR A 92 21.92 5.64 -16.76
N THR A 93 21.34 6.79 -16.42
CA THR A 93 21.82 8.10 -16.91
C THR A 93 22.86 8.71 -15.96
N GLY A 94 22.87 8.28 -14.70
CA GLY A 94 23.71 8.88 -13.66
C GLY A 94 23.32 10.32 -13.31
N ARG A 95 22.15 10.81 -13.76
CA ARG A 95 21.69 12.18 -13.59
C ARG A 95 20.49 12.26 -12.66
N ALA A 96 20.39 13.33 -11.89
CA ALA A 96 19.21 13.63 -11.09
C ALA A 96 18.01 13.99 -11.98
N VAL A 97 16.82 13.57 -11.56
CA VAL A 97 15.55 14.04 -12.16
C VAL A 97 15.35 15.51 -11.78
N HIS A 98 14.71 16.28 -12.65
CA HIS A 98 14.38 17.68 -12.36
C HIS A 98 13.47 17.78 -11.12
N LEU A 99 13.88 18.62 -10.17
CA LEU A 99 13.17 18.83 -8.89
C LEU A 99 11.70 19.23 -9.09
N ALA A 100 11.38 20.03 -10.11
CA ALA A 100 10.01 20.43 -10.38
C ALA A 100 9.11 19.24 -10.75
N ILE A 101 9.63 18.27 -11.50
CA ILE A 101 8.88 17.05 -11.87
C ILE A 101 8.63 16.21 -10.62
N GLU A 102 9.66 16.05 -9.78
CA GLU A 102 9.52 15.32 -8.51
C GLU A 102 8.46 15.94 -7.61
N LEU A 103 8.53 17.24 -7.37
CA LEU A 103 7.56 17.92 -6.52
C LEU A 103 6.13 17.82 -7.06
N VAL A 104 5.95 17.94 -8.38
CA VAL A 104 4.63 17.81 -9.01
C VAL A 104 4.10 16.39 -8.86
N VAL A 105 4.90 15.37 -9.16
CA VAL A 105 4.43 13.99 -9.08
C VAL A 105 4.19 13.57 -7.63
N ASP A 106 5.07 13.93 -6.70
CA ASP A 106 4.90 13.64 -5.27
C ASP A 106 3.63 14.32 -4.73
N PHE A 107 3.40 15.57 -5.11
CA PHE A 107 2.18 16.29 -4.75
C PHE A 107 0.93 15.61 -5.33
N LEU A 108 0.95 15.18 -6.59
CA LEU A 108 -0.18 14.48 -7.20
C LEU A 108 -0.46 13.13 -6.53
N VAL A 109 0.59 12.35 -6.25
CA VAL A 109 0.49 11.08 -5.51
C VAL A 109 -0.11 11.35 -4.15
N TRP A 110 0.42 12.32 -3.39
CA TRP A 110 -0.07 12.66 -2.06
C TRP A 110 -1.53 13.14 -2.10
N ALA A 111 -1.85 14.06 -3.01
CA ALA A 111 -3.18 14.66 -3.14
C ALA A 111 -4.25 13.66 -3.55
N ALA A 112 -3.89 12.60 -4.28
CA ALA A 112 -4.80 11.52 -4.65
C ALA A 112 -4.83 10.38 -3.62
N LEU A 113 -3.68 10.00 -3.06
CA LEU A 113 -3.55 8.89 -2.13
C LEU A 113 -4.15 9.20 -0.77
N VAL A 114 -3.97 10.42 -0.24
CA VAL A 114 -4.52 10.80 1.07
C VAL A 114 -6.04 10.67 1.11
N PRO A 115 -6.82 11.26 0.17
CA PRO A 115 -8.26 11.01 0.10
C PRO A 115 -8.59 9.53 -0.07
N GLY A 116 -7.86 8.81 -0.93
CA GLY A 116 -8.09 7.38 -1.15
C GLY A 116 -7.93 6.55 0.13
N LEU A 117 -6.90 6.82 0.92
CA LEU A 117 -6.69 6.18 2.22
C LEU A 117 -7.77 6.57 3.23
N ILE A 118 -8.23 7.82 3.25
CA ILE A 118 -9.33 8.24 4.12
C ILE A 118 -10.62 7.48 3.76
N PHE A 119 -10.93 7.33 2.47
CA PHE A 119 -12.09 6.56 2.02
C PHE A 119 -11.97 5.08 2.37
N SER A 120 -10.81 4.47 2.15
CA SER A 120 -10.56 3.08 2.55
C SER A 120 -10.65 2.90 4.07
N ILE A 121 -10.15 3.86 4.87
CA ILE A 121 -10.28 3.82 6.33
C ILE A 121 -11.74 3.94 6.76
N TRP A 122 -12.49 4.84 6.14
CA TRP A 122 -13.88 5.10 6.49
C TRP A 122 -14.80 3.92 6.15
N GLY A 123 -14.55 3.27 5.01
CA GLY A 123 -15.29 2.11 4.53
C GLY A 123 -14.76 0.74 4.99
N GLY A 124 -13.55 0.69 5.54
CA GLY A 124 -12.84 -0.54 5.87
C GLY A 124 -13.60 -1.46 6.83
N THR A 125 -13.49 -2.76 6.57
CA THR A 125 -14.12 -3.84 7.33
C THR A 125 -13.72 -3.87 8.80
N PHE A 126 -12.54 -3.35 9.13
CA PHE A 126 -12.05 -3.28 10.50
C PHE A 126 -12.93 -2.42 11.43
N ARG A 127 -13.77 -1.54 10.88
CA ARG A 127 -14.77 -0.78 11.67
C ARG A 127 -15.93 -1.65 12.17
N LEU A 128 -16.15 -2.79 11.53
CA LEU A 128 -17.21 -3.75 11.87
C LEU A 128 -16.75 -4.79 12.90
N TRP A 129 -15.48 -4.76 13.30
CA TRP A 129 -14.92 -5.69 14.27
C TRP A 129 -15.60 -5.53 15.63
N HIS A 130 -16.08 -6.65 16.17
CA HIS A 130 -16.68 -6.73 17.49
C HIS A 130 -16.06 -7.85 18.32
N ARG A 131 -15.90 -7.62 19.63
CA ARG A 131 -15.50 -8.70 20.55
C ARG A 131 -16.68 -9.64 20.78
N ALA A 132 -16.42 -10.94 20.80
CA ALA A 132 -17.43 -11.92 21.19
C ALA A 132 -17.89 -11.67 22.63
N THR A 133 -19.21 -11.65 22.80
CA THR A 133 -19.86 -11.71 24.10
C THR A 133 -20.11 -13.16 24.47
N VAL A 134 -19.63 -13.57 25.64
CA VAL A 134 -19.72 -14.96 26.11
C VAL A 134 -21.01 -15.12 26.92
N SER A 135 -21.83 -16.10 26.56
CA SER A 135 -22.98 -16.52 27.38
C SER A 135 -22.73 -17.95 27.83
N SER A 136 -22.67 -18.18 29.14
CA SER A 136 -22.41 -19.51 29.73
C SER A 136 -21.12 -20.18 29.23
N ASN A 137 -20.00 -19.43 29.19
CA ASN A 137 -18.68 -19.87 28.70
C ASN A 137 -18.62 -20.35 27.25
N MET A 138 -19.68 -20.17 26.45
CA MET A 138 -19.69 -20.49 25.02
C MET A 138 -19.94 -19.23 24.18
N VAL A 139 -19.27 -19.15 23.04
CA VAL A 139 -19.51 -18.11 22.03
C VAL A 139 -20.66 -18.58 21.15
N MET A 140 -21.82 -17.95 21.29
CA MET A 140 -23.00 -18.23 20.49
C MET A 140 -23.07 -17.25 19.32
N CYS A 141 -23.02 -17.75 18.08
CA CYS A 141 -23.15 -16.94 16.88
C CYS A 141 -24.62 -16.58 16.62
N ASN A 142 -25.13 -15.59 17.36
CA ASN A 142 -26.46 -15.04 17.14
C ASN A 142 -26.40 -13.84 16.17
N SER A 143 -27.48 -13.59 15.43
CA SER A 143 -27.57 -12.49 14.46
C SER A 143 -27.51 -11.08 15.07
N GLY A 144 -27.53 -10.96 16.40
CA GLY A 144 -27.61 -9.67 17.11
C GLY A 144 -26.28 -9.19 17.69
N THR A 145 -25.64 -9.97 18.55
CA THR A 145 -24.49 -9.51 19.35
C THR A 145 -23.16 -10.09 18.91
N ASN A 146 -23.14 -11.29 18.33
CA ASN A 146 -21.90 -12.00 17.96
C ASN A 146 -21.78 -12.29 16.46
N ALA A 147 -22.74 -11.87 15.62
CA ALA A 147 -22.75 -12.17 14.19
C ALA A 147 -21.48 -11.76 13.43
N LEU A 148 -20.85 -10.66 13.87
CA LEU A 148 -19.63 -10.08 13.27
C LEU A 148 -18.40 -10.26 14.16
N SER A 149 -18.46 -11.16 15.15
CA SER A 149 -17.30 -11.48 15.98
C SER A 149 -16.32 -12.35 15.19
N ARG A 150 -15.04 -12.35 15.60
CA ARG A 150 -13.96 -13.07 14.91
C ARG A 150 -14.22 -14.58 14.82
N GLU A 151 -14.84 -15.14 15.84
CA GLU A 151 -15.15 -16.56 16.00
C GLU A 151 -16.28 -17.00 15.08
N CYS A 152 -17.26 -16.12 14.85
CA CYS A 152 -18.44 -16.38 14.03
C CYS A 152 -18.24 -16.00 12.57
N PHE A 153 -17.37 -15.03 12.29
CA PHE A 153 -17.11 -14.53 10.95
C PHE A 153 -15.63 -14.15 10.74
N PRO A 154 -14.76 -15.17 10.63
CA PRO A 154 -13.30 -14.97 10.58
C PRO A 154 -12.83 -14.24 9.31
N GLU A 155 -13.54 -14.38 8.19
CA GLU A 155 -13.13 -13.80 6.91
C GLU A 155 -13.14 -12.26 6.95
N LEU A 156 -14.08 -11.64 7.66
CA LEU A 156 -14.12 -10.18 7.83
C LEU A 156 -12.88 -9.63 8.54
N TYR A 157 -12.29 -10.42 9.46
CA TYR A 157 -11.05 -10.05 10.13
C TYR A 157 -9.84 -10.25 9.23
N HIS A 158 -9.87 -11.27 8.37
CA HIS A 158 -8.82 -11.48 7.38
C HIS A 158 -8.75 -10.31 6.40
N ILE A 159 -9.91 -9.90 5.85
CA ILE A 159 -10.01 -8.75 4.96
C ILE A 159 -9.54 -7.47 5.64
N GLY A 160 -10.03 -7.17 6.84
CA GLY A 160 -9.66 -5.94 7.54
C GLY A 160 -8.18 -5.88 7.90
N PHE A 161 -7.54 -7.03 8.10
CA PHE A 161 -6.09 -7.08 8.30
C PHE A 161 -5.33 -6.77 7.01
N LEU A 162 -5.79 -7.27 5.86
CA LEU A 162 -5.21 -6.94 4.55
C LEU A 162 -5.39 -5.44 4.24
N GLU A 163 -6.58 -4.88 4.44
CA GLU A 163 -6.86 -3.45 4.27
C GLU A 163 -5.93 -2.59 5.16
N LEU A 164 -5.82 -2.91 6.46
CA LEU A 164 -4.93 -2.20 7.39
C LEU A 164 -3.45 -2.30 6.98
N ALA A 165 -2.99 -3.47 6.55
CA ALA A 165 -1.62 -3.65 6.08
C ALA A 165 -1.36 -2.80 4.82
N GLY A 166 -2.31 -2.77 3.88
CA GLY A 166 -2.28 -1.92 2.69
C GLY A 166 -2.15 -0.45 3.06
N ILE A 167 -3.00 0.04 3.97
CA ILE A 167 -3.00 1.43 4.45
C ILE A 167 -1.66 1.80 5.10
N LEU A 168 -1.16 0.98 6.03
CA LEU A 168 0.08 1.27 6.77
C LEU A 168 1.30 1.35 5.84
N LEU A 169 1.35 0.48 4.83
CA LEU A 169 2.44 0.46 3.86
C LEU A 169 2.32 1.56 2.79
N ALA A 170 1.13 2.12 2.58
CA ALA A 170 0.92 3.24 1.67
C ALA A 170 1.47 4.57 2.21
N ILE A 171 1.49 4.76 3.54
CA ILE A 171 1.90 6.02 4.19
C ILE A 171 3.32 6.48 3.82
N PRO A 172 4.36 5.63 3.84
CA PRO A 172 5.73 6.06 3.53
C PRO A 172 6.09 6.07 2.02
N VAL A 173 5.12 5.94 1.11
CA VAL A 173 5.37 5.75 -0.33
C VAL A 173 5.83 7.04 -1.05
N TRP A 174 5.49 8.20 -0.50
CA TRP A 174 5.78 9.52 -1.07
C TRP A 174 6.99 10.19 -0.44
#